data_AF-A0A5S9M992-F1
#
_entry.id   AF-A0A5S9M992-F1
#
_cell.length_a   1.000
_cell.length_b   1.000
_cell.length_c   1.000
_cell.angle_alpha   90.00
_cell.angle_beta   90.00
_cell.angle_gamma   90.00
#
_symmetry.space_group_name_H-M   'P 1'
#
loop_
_entity.id
_entity.type
_entity.pdbx_description
1 polymer ?
#
loop_
_entity_poly.entity_id
_entity_poly.type
_entity_poly.pdbx_seq_one_letter_code
_entity_poly.pdbx_strand_id
1 'polypeptide(L)'
;MAPPKEESKKSTKSSESKVASHGTPLLVLYGSNLGTAKQIANELAEDGKAKGFDVTTAPLDDFTRQLPDTGAVFIVTASYNGHPPDNAKQFVDLAGRMKSRIYQT
;
A
#
# COMPACT_ATOMS: atom_id res chain seq x y z
N MET A 1 18.71 -43.86 -24.47
CA MET A 1 18.53 -42.44 -24.83
C MET A 1 18.44 -41.67 -23.53
N ALA A 2 19.56 -41.12 -23.07
CA ALA A 2 19.64 -40.29 -21.86
C ALA A 2 19.18 -38.86 -22.21
N PRO A 3 18.64 -38.08 -21.25
CA PRO A 3 18.21 -36.71 -21.48
C PRO A 3 19.43 -35.80 -21.76
N PRO A 4 19.28 -34.71 -22.53
CA PRO A 4 20.33 -33.70 -22.63
C PRO A 4 20.50 -32.93 -21.32
N LYS A 5 21.76 -32.73 -20.91
CA LYS A 5 22.19 -31.92 -19.76
C LYS A 5 22.33 -30.44 -20.15
N GLU A 6 21.92 -29.59 -19.19
CA GLU A 6 22.39 -28.23 -18.84
C GLU A 6 22.62 -27.16 -19.91
N GLU A 7 21.96 -26.01 -19.75
CA GLU A 7 22.69 -24.79 -19.40
C GLU A 7 21.80 -23.76 -18.67
N SER A 8 22.20 -23.43 -17.45
CA SER A 8 21.68 -22.34 -16.62
C SER A 8 22.33 -21.02 -17.05
N LYS A 9 21.54 -20.02 -17.46
CA LYS A 9 22.00 -18.63 -17.61
C LYS A 9 21.17 -17.67 -16.78
N LYS A 10 21.60 -17.57 -15.52
CA LYS A 10 21.74 -16.36 -14.70
C LYS A 10 21.54 -15.05 -15.47
N SER A 11 20.57 -14.25 -15.03
CA SER A 11 20.51 -12.80 -15.29
C SER A 11 20.13 -12.07 -13.99
N THR A 12 21.19 -11.57 -13.36
CA THR A 12 21.27 -10.31 -12.60
C THR A 12 20.32 -10.10 -11.41
N LYS A 13 20.69 -10.70 -10.27
CA LYS A 13 20.43 -10.09 -8.95
C LYS A 13 21.17 -8.75 -8.89
N SER A 14 20.44 -7.65 -8.94
CA SER A 14 20.93 -6.35 -8.49
C SER A 14 21.33 -6.47 -7.02
N SER A 15 22.58 -6.13 -6.74
CA SER A 15 23.11 -5.99 -5.39
C SER A 15 22.50 -4.74 -4.75
N GLU A 16 21.32 -4.86 -4.16
CA GLU A 16 20.84 -3.86 -3.21
C GLU A 16 21.62 -4.03 -1.92
N SER A 17 22.40 -3.01 -1.59
CA SER A 17 22.88 -2.79 -0.22
C SER A 17 21.65 -2.82 0.69
N LYS A 18 21.46 -3.90 1.44
CA LYS A 18 20.41 -3.99 2.46
C LYS A 18 20.58 -2.82 3.42
N VAL A 19 19.73 -1.80 3.27
CA VAL A 19 19.58 -0.75 4.28
C VAL A 19 19.20 -1.45 5.58
N ALA A 20 19.83 -1.08 6.69
CA ALA A 20 19.45 -1.61 7.99
C ALA A 20 17.99 -1.21 8.29
N SER A 21 17.15 -2.19 8.61
CA SER A 21 15.75 -1.92 8.94
C SER A 21 15.69 -1.08 10.22
N HIS A 22 15.01 0.07 10.15
CA HIS A 22 14.72 0.91 11.30
C HIS A 22 13.36 0.55 11.93
N GLY A 23 12.55 -0.28 11.25
CA GLY A 23 11.33 -0.87 11.80
C GLY A 23 10.18 0.11 12.04
N THR A 24 10.25 1.33 11.49
CA THR A 24 9.16 2.29 11.60
C THR A 24 7.94 1.76 10.85
N PRO A 25 6.74 1.71 11.46
CA PRO A 25 5.54 1.27 10.77
C PRO A 25 5.18 2.18 9.59
N LEU A 26 4.92 1.57 8.45
CA LEU A 26 4.37 2.23 7.26
C LEU A 26 3.11 1.48 6.82
N LEU A 27 1.97 2.15 6.89
CA LEU A 27 0.71 1.63 6.38
C LEU A 27 0.45 2.18 4.99
N VAL A 28 0.26 1.31 4.00
CA VAL A 28 -0.10 1.70 2.63
C VAL A 28 -1.53 1.23 2.35
N LEU A 29 -2.45 2.19 2.27
CA LEU A 29 -3.86 1.94 1.99
C LEU A 29 -4.19 2.19 0.53
N TYR A 30 -5.05 1.34 -0.05
CA TYR A 30 -5.49 1.51 -1.43
C TYR A 30 -7.00 1.47 -1.64
N GLY A 31 -7.46 2.28 -2.60
CA GLY A 31 -8.80 2.22 -3.17
C GLY A 31 -8.70 1.95 -4.67
N SER A 32 -9.22 0.84 -5.16
CA SER A 32 -9.09 0.45 -6.57
C SER A 32 -10.15 -0.57 -6.99
N ASN A 33 -10.84 -0.31 -8.12
CA ASN A 33 -11.73 -1.31 -8.74
C ASN A 33 -11.02 -2.08 -9.87
N LEU A 34 -10.13 -1.42 -10.62
CA LEU A 34 -9.46 -1.99 -11.80
C LEU A 34 -7.97 -2.33 -11.57
N GLY A 35 -7.49 -2.23 -10.35
CA GLY A 35 -6.14 -2.70 -9.96
C GLY A 35 -5.03 -1.65 -10.03
N THR A 36 -5.14 -0.58 -10.81
CA THR A 36 -4.06 0.43 -10.98
C THR A 36 -3.57 1.02 -9.66
N ALA A 37 -4.48 1.54 -8.83
CA ALA A 37 -4.10 2.12 -7.53
C ALA A 37 -3.53 1.07 -6.55
N LYS A 38 -3.97 -0.19 -6.65
CA LYS A 38 -3.42 -1.30 -5.86
C LYS A 38 -2.00 -1.64 -6.29
N GLN A 39 -1.71 -1.59 -7.58
CA GLN A 39 -0.36 -1.82 -8.09
C GLN A 39 0.59 -0.73 -7.60
N ILE A 40 0.21 0.54 -7.73
CA ILE A 40 1.00 1.68 -7.24
C ILE A 40 1.23 1.56 -5.72
N ALA A 41 0.21 1.16 -4.96
CA ALA A 41 0.36 0.91 -3.52
C ALA A 41 1.35 -0.22 -3.21
N ASN A 42 1.36 -1.29 -3.99
CA ASN A 42 2.32 -2.38 -3.83
C ASN A 42 3.75 -1.95 -4.18
N GLU A 43 3.94 -1.18 -5.25
CA GLU A 43 5.24 -0.60 -5.61
C GLU A 43 5.78 0.27 -4.48
N LEU A 44 4.93 1.14 -3.91
CA LEU A 44 5.28 1.97 -2.78
C LEU A 44 5.60 1.17 -1.51
N ALA A 45 4.94 0.02 -1.33
CA ALA A 45 5.18 -0.88 -0.22
C ALA A 45 6.55 -1.59 -0.34
N GLU A 46 6.91 -2.04 -1.54
CA GLU A 46 8.23 -2.62 -1.80
C GLU A 46 9.34 -1.58 -1.61
N ASP A 47 9.14 -0.34 -2.09
CA ASP A 47 10.05 0.77 -1.84
C ASP A 47 10.23 1.07 -0.35
N GLY A 48 9.14 1.01 0.43
CA GLY A 48 9.16 1.18 1.87
C GLY A 48 9.98 0.10 2.57
N LYS A 49 9.78 -1.17 2.19
CA LYS A 49 10.56 -2.30 2.72
C LYS A 49 12.04 -2.15 2.40
N ALA A 50 12.37 -1.76 1.17
CA ALA A 50 13.76 -1.53 0.74
C ALA A 50 14.45 -0.42 1.53
N LYS A 51 13.67 0.55 2.04
CA LYS A 51 14.15 1.65 2.89
C LYS A 51 14.22 1.32 4.39
N GLY A 52 13.73 0.16 4.81
CA GLY A 52 13.79 -0.29 6.20
C GLY A 52 12.55 -0.03 7.05
N PHE A 53 11.40 0.25 6.43
CA PHE A 53 10.11 0.33 7.11
C PHE A 53 9.50 -1.05 7.37
N ASP A 54 8.68 -1.16 8.41
CA ASP A 54 7.77 -2.29 8.61
C ASP A 54 6.46 -1.99 7.89
N VAL A 55 6.29 -2.56 6.70
CA VAL A 55 5.23 -2.16 5.77
C VAL A 55 4.04 -3.09 5.80
N THR A 56 2.85 -2.53 5.99
CA THR A 56 1.56 -3.22 5.83
C THR A 56 0.77 -2.61 4.69
N THR A 57 0.16 -3.43 3.85
CA THR A 57 -0.69 -2.96 2.72
C THR A 57 -2.11 -3.51 2.85
N ALA A 58 -3.12 -2.65 2.71
CA ALA A 58 -4.52 -3.04 2.88
C ALA A 58 -5.48 -2.16 2.05
N PRO A 59 -6.70 -2.62 1.72
CA PRO A 59 -7.73 -1.75 1.18
C PRO A 59 -8.15 -0.68 2.21
N LEU A 60 -8.65 0.46 1.73
CA LEU A 60 -9.06 1.58 2.60
C LEU A 60 -10.16 1.20 3.59
N ASP A 61 -11.12 0.40 3.17
CA ASP A 61 -12.27 0.00 4.01
C ASP A 61 -11.89 -0.91 5.19
N ASP A 62 -10.69 -1.52 5.19
CA ASP A 62 -10.19 -2.27 6.35
C ASP A 62 -9.80 -1.34 7.51
N PHE A 63 -9.60 -0.05 7.25
CA PHE A 63 -9.15 0.96 8.22
C PHE A 63 -10.23 2.03 8.48
N THR A 64 -11.44 1.58 8.80
CA THR A 64 -12.62 2.43 9.05
C THR A 64 -12.86 2.80 10.51
N ARG A 65 -11.93 2.46 11.42
CA ARG A 65 -12.08 2.73 12.86
C ARG A 65 -10.91 3.50 13.45
N GLN A 66 -9.69 3.13 13.09
CA GLN A 66 -8.48 3.78 13.58
C GLN A 66 -7.39 3.71 12.52
N LEU A 67 -6.84 4.89 12.19
CA LEU A 67 -5.55 4.98 11.53
C LEU A 67 -4.45 4.84 12.60
N PRO A 68 -3.26 4.37 12.22
CA PRO A 68 -2.10 4.33 13.11
C PRO A 68 -1.87 5.70 13.76
N ASP A 69 -1.57 5.69 15.06
CA ASP A 69 -1.17 6.86 15.84
C ASP A 69 0.35 7.14 15.75
N THR A 70 1.09 6.18 15.17
CA THR A 70 2.54 6.18 15.06
C THR A 70 2.97 5.74 13.66
N GLY A 71 4.17 6.18 13.25
CA GLY A 71 4.71 5.88 11.92
C GLY A 71 4.12 6.78 10.83
N ALA A 72 3.89 6.21 9.64
CA ALA A 72 3.37 6.92 8.49
C ALA A 72 2.26 6.14 7.77
N VAL A 73 1.37 6.87 7.09
CA VAL A 73 0.30 6.30 6.26
C VAL A 73 0.38 6.89 4.85
N PHE A 74 0.45 6.02 3.85
CA PHE A 74 0.23 6.38 2.45
C PHE A 74 -1.16 5.94 2.01
N ILE A 75 -1.88 6.81 1.29
CA ILE A 75 -3.20 6.50 0.73
C ILE A 75 -3.12 6.67 -0.79
N VAL A 76 -3.40 5.59 -1.52
CA VAL A 76 -3.43 5.59 -2.99
C VAL A 76 -4.83 5.17 -3.45
N THR A 77 -5.62 6.11 -3.93
CA THR A 77 -7.00 5.81 -4.36
C THR A 77 -7.28 6.32 -5.76
N ALA A 78 -7.98 5.49 -6.54
CA ALA A 78 -8.64 5.94 -7.75
C ALA A 78 -9.91 6.77 -7.41
N SER A 79 -10.47 7.42 -8.42
CA SER A 79 -11.79 8.06 -8.37
C SER A 79 -12.61 7.59 -9.57
N TYR A 80 -13.90 7.36 -9.35
CA TYR A 80 -14.86 6.94 -10.37
C TYR A 80 -16.00 7.97 -10.43
N ASN A 81 -15.89 8.93 -11.35
CA ASN A 81 -16.86 10.02 -11.50
C ASN A 81 -17.12 10.80 -10.20
N GLY A 82 -16.06 11.07 -9.43
CA GLY A 82 -16.17 11.77 -8.15
C GLY A 82 -16.54 10.86 -6.97
N HIS A 83 -16.81 9.58 -7.21
CA HIS A 83 -17.05 8.60 -6.15
C HIS A 83 -15.79 7.80 -5.82
N PRO A 84 -15.65 7.36 -4.55
CA PRO A 84 -14.59 6.45 -4.17
C PRO A 84 -14.77 5.06 -4.82
N PRO A 85 -13.67 4.30 -4.95
CA PRO A 85 -13.68 2.88 -5.27
C PRO A 85 -14.52 2.06 -4.27
N ASP A 86 -14.94 0.86 -4.66
CA ASP A 86 -15.81 0.00 -3.86
C ASP A 86 -15.20 -0.37 -2.50
N ASN A 87 -13.88 -0.52 -2.46
CA ASN A 87 -13.08 -0.81 -1.27
C ASN A 87 -12.58 0.44 -0.51
N ALA A 88 -13.22 1.59 -0.74
CA ALA A 88 -12.90 2.86 -0.07
C ALA A 88 -14.15 3.67 0.35
N LYS A 89 -15.36 3.13 0.12
CA LYS A 89 -16.63 3.84 0.39
C LYS A 89 -16.79 4.12 1.88
N GLN A 90 -16.62 3.09 2.71
CA GLN A 90 -16.81 3.20 4.15
C GLN A 90 -15.77 4.15 4.76
N PHE A 91 -14.53 4.12 4.25
CA PHE A 91 -13.48 5.03 4.69
C PHE A 91 -13.83 6.50 4.41
N VAL A 92 -14.32 6.82 3.21
CA VAL A 92 -14.71 8.19 2.85
C VAL A 92 -15.93 8.66 3.64
N ASP A 93 -16.93 7.80 3.86
CA ASP A 93 -18.11 8.13 4.67
C ASP A 93 -17.71 8.49 6.10
N LEU A 94 -16.80 7.71 6.70
CA LEU A 94 -16.25 8.01 8.02
C LEU A 94 -15.54 9.37 8.03
N ALA A 95 -14.64 9.62 7.08
CA ALA A 95 -13.89 10.87 6.99
C ALA A 95 -14.82 12.09 6.84
N GLY A 96 -15.90 11.95 6.06
CA GLY A 96 -16.94 12.96 5.94
C GLY A 96 -17.64 13.26 7.27
N ARG A 97 -17.99 12.23 8.05
CA ARG A 97 -18.60 12.40 9.38
C ARG A 97 -17.67 13.09 10.37
N MET A 98 -16.37 12.78 10.34
CA MET A 98 -15.37 13.46 11.19
C MET A 98 -15.28 14.94 10.86
N LYS A 99 -15.35 15.32 9.58
CA LYS A 99 -15.37 16.72 9.15
C LYS A 99 -16.54 17.48 9.78
N SER A 100 -17.77 16.96 9.68
CA SER A 100 -18.96 17.62 10.25
C SER A 100 -18.91 17.82 11.76
N ARG A 101 -18.17 16.99 12.50
CA ARG A 101 -17.98 17.11 13.96
C ARG A 101 -17.01 18.22 14.34
N ILE A 102 -16.06 18.57 13.47
CA ILE A 102 -15.05 19.61 13.72
C ILE A 102 -15.60 21.02 13.41
N TYR A 103 -16.57 21.15 12.49
CA TYR A 103 -17.12 22.45 12.06
C TYR A 103 -18.46 22.85 12.73
N GLN A 104 -18.86 22.19 13.83
CA GLN A 104 -20.11 22.48 14.57
C GLN A 104 -19.88 23.21 15.91
N THR A 105 -18.83 24.03 16.02
CA THR A 105 -18.61 24.95 17.16
C THR A 105 -18.68 26.39 16.68
#